data_AF-A0A8H3H4F5-F1
#
_entry.id   AF-A0A8H3H4F5-F1
#
_cell.length_a   1.000
_cell.length_b   1.000
_cell.length_c   1.000
_cell.angle_alpha   90.00
_cell.angle_beta   90.00
_cell.angle_gamma   90.00
#
_symmetry.space_group_name_H-M   'P 1'
#
loop_
_entity.id
_entity.type
_entity.pdbx_description
1 polymer ?
#
loop_
_entity_poly.entity_id
_entity_poly.type
_entity_poly.pdbx_seq_one_letter_code
_entity_poly.pdbx_strand_id
1 'polypeptide(L)'
;MAWQGPRTLPEPFAIILVPNDIAPLLFWMASLDIPSIDFSKQPDAKDVSTAMANLGFLFIKNADIPSQDLVRDMFALSKEFFEGESLDEKQKVSVTVQNRGWIGNRQEALDTGEHPKGDLKE
;
A
#
# COMPACT_ATOMS: atom_id res chain seq x y z
N MET A 1 4.74 4.00 46.89
CA MET A 1 5.71 4.98 46.33
C MET A 1 6.96 4.20 45.96
N ALA A 2 7.19 3.94 44.69
CA ALA A 2 8.42 3.32 44.18
C ALA A 2 8.67 3.89 42.78
N TRP A 3 9.76 4.66 42.64
CA TRP A 3 10.19 5.29 41.41
C TRP A 3 11.26 4.37 40.79
N GLN A 4 11.07 3.92 39.55
CA GLN A 4 12.14 3.29 38.77
C GLN A 4 12.51 4.27 37.66
N GLY A 5 13.80 4.62 37.58
CA GLY A 5 14.34 5.64 36.67
C GLY A 5 14.20 5.30 35.18
N PRO A 6 14.60 6.22 34.29
CA PRO A 6 14.22 6.18 32.89
C PRO A 6 14.96 5.07 32.13
N ARG A 7 14.20 4.21 31.44
CA ARG A 7 14.71 3.33 30.39
C ARG A 7 14.73 4.12 29.08
N THR A 8 15.90 4.26 28.47
CA THR A 8 16.03 4.84 27.14
C THR A 8 15.51 3.85 26.09
N LEU A 9 14.42 4.19 25.42
CA LEU A 9 13.94 3.49 24.23
C LEU A 9 14.33 4.30 22.98
N PRO A 10 14.66 3.65 21.85
CA PRO A 10 14.96 4.36 20.61
C PRO A 10 13.69 4.96 19.99
N GLU A 11 13.74 6.26 19.71
CA GLU A 11 12.73 7.05 19.00
C GLU A 11 12.75 6.77 17.47
N PRO A 12 11.65 7.06 16.73
CA PRO A 12 10.52 7.87 17.16
C PRO A 12 9.33 7.03 17.61
N PHE A 13 9.00 7.09 18.91
CA PHE A 13 7.69 6.70 19.41
C PHE A 13 7.10 7.91 20.13
N ALA A 14 6.11 8.53 19.50
CA ALA A 14 5.36 9.61 20.12
C ALA A 14 4.76 9.16 21.47
N ILE A 15 5.16 9.81 22.57
CA ILE A 15 4.52 9.60 23.87
C ILE A 15 3.18 10.32 23.86
N ILE A 16 2.10 9.56 23.63
CA ILE A 16 0.74 10.04 23.84
C ILE A 16 0.37 9.76 25.30
N LEU A 17 0.23 10.81 26.12
CA LEU A 17 -0.34 10.69 27.46
C LEU A 17 -1.86 10.47 27.33
N VAL A 18 -2.30 9.22 27.48
CA VAL A 18 -3.71 8.85 27.42
C VAL A 18 -4.30 8.85 28.84
N PRO A 19 -5.40 9.60 29.11
CA PRO A 19 -6.15 9.51 30.38
C PRO A 19 -6.68 8.09 30.63
N ASN A 20 -6.78 7.69 31.91
CA ASN A 20 -7.15 6.33 32.33
C ASN A 20 -8.50 5.81 31.81
N ASP A 21 -9.37 6.68 31.28
CA ASP A 21 -10.74 6.33 30.86
C ASP A 21 -10.86 5.92 29.37
N ILE A 22 -9.75 5.88 28.62
CA ILE A 22 -9.73 5.58 27.18
C ILE A 22 -9.17 4.17 26.88
N ALA A 23 -8.79 3.40 27.90
CA ALA A 23 -8.29 2.02 27.78
C ALA A 23 -9.20 1.08 26.93
N PRO A 24 -10.55 1.18 26.96
CA PRO A 24 -11.40 0.33 26.12
C PRO A 24 -11.44 0.76 24.64
N LEU A 25 -11.10 2.01 24.32
CA LEU A 25 -11.07 2.53 22.95
C LEU A 25 -9.73 2.27 22.24
N LEU A 26 -8.66 1.97 23.00
CA LEU A 26 -7.39 1.51 22.45
C LEU A 26 -7.47 0.08 21.87
N PHE A 27 -8.48 -0.71 22.28
CA PHE A 27 -8.69 -2.09 21.81
C PHE A 27 -9.11 -2.16 20.33
N TRP A 28 -9.53 -1.04 19.74
CA TRP A 28 -9.93 -0.91 18.33
C TRP A 28 -8.96 -0.09 17.48
N MET A 29 -7.73 0.12 17.97
CA MET A 29 -6.58 0.37 17.11
C MET A 29 -5.79 -0.92 17.00
N ALA A 30 -6.43 -1.96 16.44
CA ALA A 30 -5.66 -3.09 15.94
C ALA A 30 -4.72 -2.54 14.88
N SER A 31 -3.48 -2.26 15.27
CA SER A 31 -2.39 -2.04 14.34
C SER A 31 -2.42 -3.23 13.39
N LEU A 32 -2.81 -2.98 12.14
CA LEU A 32 -2.87 -4.01 11.11
C LEU A 32 -1.44 -4.42 10.82
N ASP A 33 -0.97 -5.45 11.52
CA ASP A 33 0.36 -6.00 11.34
C ASP A 33 0.33 -6.97 10.16
N ILE A 34 0.58 -6.42 8.97
CA ILE A 34 0.63 -7.22 7.73
C ILE A 34 1.92 -8.04 7.75
N PRO A 35 1.85 -9.39 7.67
CA PRO A 35 3.02 -10.26 7.71
C PRO A 35 4.04 -9.89 6.64
N SER A 36 5.31 -9.82 7.02
CA SER A 36 6.41 -9.60 6.09
C SER A 36 7.30 -10.82 6.05
N ILE A 37 7.33 -11.50 4.91
CA ILE A 37 8.00 -12.79 4.72
C ILE A 37 9.27 -12.59 3.89
N ASP A 38 10.38 -13.17 4.35
CA ASP A 38 11.67 -13.14 3.65
C ASP A 38 11.75 -14.26 2.61
N PHE A 39 12.07 -13.90 1.37
CA PHE A 39 12.17 -14.78 0.21
C PHE A 39 13.62 -14.93 -0.28
N SER A 40 14.62 -14.50 0.51
CA SER A 40 16.05 -14.76 0.22
C SER A 40 16.39 -16.26 0.14
N LYS A 41 15.53 -17.08 0.75
CA LYS A 41 15.47 -18.54 0.62
C LYS A 41 14.02 -18.92 0.32
N GLN A 42 13.79 -20.21 0.04
CA GLN A 42 12.43 -20.72 -0.08
C GLN A 42 11.65 -20.46 1.22
N PRO A 43 10.55 -19.67 1.18
CA PRO A 43 9.75 -19.36 2.36
C PRO A 43 8.93 -20.57 2.79
N ASP A 44 8.52 -20.60 4.07
CA ASP A 44 7.58 -21.62 4.55
C ASP A 44 6.19 -21.38 3.93
N ALA A 45 5.67 -22.39 3.24
CA ALA A 45 4.34 -22.35 2.64
C ALA A 45 3.23 -22.09 3.67
N LYS A 46 3.44 -22.51 4.94
CA LYS A 46 2.49 -22.28 6.02
C LYS A 46 2.37 -20.81 6.38
N ASP A 47 3.47 -20.06 6.38
CA ASP A 47 3.48 -18.63 6.70
C ASP A 47 2.73 -17.83 5.62
N VAL A 48 3.00 -18.15 4.35
CA VAL A 48 2.29 -17.56 3.21
C VAL A 48 0.79 -17.90 3.28
N SER A 49 0.45 -19.18 3.49
CA SER A 49 -0.96 -19.60 3.56
C SER A 49 -1.69 -18.95 4.74
N THR A 50 -1.03 -18.78 5.88
CA THR A 50 -1.63 -18.17 7.07
C THR A 50 -1.88 -16.67 6.85
N ALA A 51 -0.91 -15.95 6.27
CA ALA A 51 -1.08 -14.53 5.94
C ALA A 51 -2.25 -14.31 4.96
N MET A 52 -2.32 -15.15 3.92
CA MET A 52 -3.41 -15.11 2.94
C MET A 52 -4.77 -15.48 3.55
N ALA A 53 -4.83 -16.47 4.42
CA ALA A 53 -6.09 -16.89 5.04
C ALA A 53 -6.63 -15.87 6.06
N ASN A 54 -5.75 -15.17 6.78
CA ASN A 54 -6.16 -14.27 7.87
C ASN A 54 -6.42 -12.84 7.39
N LEU A 55 -5.52 -12.30 6.57
CA LEU A 55 -5.56 -10.90 6.15
C LEU A 55 -5.75 -10.73 4.65
N GLY A 56 -5.40 -11.74 3.84
CA GLY A 56 -5.39 -11.65 2.38
C GLY A 56 -4.21 -10.84 1.81
N PHE A 57 -3.32 -10.32 2.68
CA PHE A 57 -2.18 -9.50 2.32
C PHE A 57 -0.91 -9.97 3.04
N LEU A 58 0.24 -9.78 2.38
CA LEU A 58 1.58 -9.95 2.94
C LEU A 58 2.57 -9.04 2.20
N PHE A 59 3.65 -8.67 2.88
CA PHE A 59 4.83 -8.07 2.26
C PHE A 59 5.88 -9.13 1.95
N ILE A 60 6.48 -9.06 0.76
CA ILE A 60 7.61 -9.91 0.36
C ILE A 60 8.90 -9.10 0.49
N LYS A 61 9.93 -9.69 1.12
CA LYS A 61 11.28 -9.11 1.23
C LYS A 61 12.31 -10.02 0.58
N ASN A 62 13.40 -9.44 0.06
CA ASN A 62 14.57 -10.17 -0.44
C ASN A 62 14.26 -11.28 -1.48
N ALA A 63 13.16 -11.15 -2.21
CA ALA A 63 12.90 -11.99 -3.36
C ALA A 63 13.87 -11.64 -4.51
N ASP A 64 13.85 -12.44 -5.57
CA ASP A 64 14.54 -12.14 -6.83
C ASP A 64 13.83 -10.99 -7.56
N ILE A 65 13.98 -9.78 -7.01
CA ILE A 65 13.42 -8.53 -7.54
C ILE A 65 14.49 -7.76 -8.32
N PRO A 66 14.07 -6.92 -9.31
CA PRO A 66 14.94 -5.95 -9.94
C PRO A 66 15.75 -5.13 -8.93
N SER A 67 16.95 -4.69 -9.32
CA SER A 67 17.78 -3.84 -8.47
C SER A 67 17.03 -2.58 -8.03
N GLN A 68 17.38 -2.03 -6.86
CA GLN A 68 16.76 -0.81 -6.34
C GLN A 68 16.88 0.37 -7.32
N ASP A 69 17.99 0.44 -8.05
CA ASP A 69 18.19 1.45 -9.10
C ASP A 69 17.20 1.25 -10.26
N LEU A 70 17.04 0.02 -10.76
CA LEU A 70 16.08 -0.26 -11.82
C LEU A 70 14.64 0.03 -11.38
N VAL A 71 14.27 -0.31 -10.13
CA VAL A 71 12.95 0.04 -9.57
C VAL A 71 12.76 1.56 -9.57
N ARG A 72 13.75 2.32 -9.08
CA ARG A 72 13.70 3.79 -9.06
C ARG A 72 13.56 4.37 -10.46
N ASP A 73 14.31 3.84 -11.42
CA ASP A 73 14.29 4.31 -12.81
C ASP A 73 12.92 4.03 -13.45
N MET A 74 12.28 2.90 -13.15
CA MET A 74 10.91 2.60 -13.60
C MET A 74 9.88 3.57 -12.99
N PHE A 75 10.02 3.93 -11.71
CA PHE A 75 9.16 4.96 -11.10
C PHE A 75 9.40 6.35 -11.72
N ALA A 76 10.65 6.68 -12.04
CA ALA A 76 10.98 7.94 -12.70
C ALA A 76 10.38 8.01 -14.11
N LEU A 77 10.48 6.93 -14.89
CA LEU A 77 9.87 6.82 -16.22
C LEU A 77 8.34 6.93 -16.16
N SER A 78 7.71 6.27 -15.18
CA SER A 78 6.27 6.39 -14.95
C SER A 78 5.89 7.85 -14.66
N LYS A 79 6.64 8.51 -13.77
CA LYS A 79 6.41 9.92 -13.44
C LYS A 79 6.57 10.83 -14.66
N GLU A 80 7.63 10.65 -15.45
CA GLU A 80 7.87 11.41 -16.67
C GLU A 80 6.70 11.26 -17.65
N PHE A 81 6.21 10.04 -17.86
CA PHE A 81 5.04 9.81 -18.70
C PHE A 81 3.78 10.50 -18.14
N PHE A 82 3.46 10.31 -16.86
CA PHE A 82 2.20 10.81 -16.29
C PHE A 82 2.19 12.33 -16.03
N GLU A 83 3.32 12.95 -15.76
CA GLU A 83 3.43 14.39 -15.49
C GLU A 83 3.93 15.19 -16.72
N GLY A 84 4.82 14.61 -17.52
CA GLY A 84 5.49 15.29 -18.62
C GLY A 84 4.73 15.24 -19.95
N GLU A 85 4.04 14.13 -20.24
CA GLU A 85 3.30 14.00 -21.50
C GLU A 85 1.94 14.68 -21.44
N SER A 86 1.51 15.22 -22.58
CA SER A 86 0.16 15.79 -22.71
C SER A 86 -0.92 14.71 -22.71
N LEU A 87 -2.17 15.12 -22.48
CA LEU A 87 -3.31 14.20 -22.58
C LEU A 87 -3.43 13.59 -23.98
N ASP A 88 -3.22 14.39 -25.03
CA ASP A 88 -3.33 13.95 -26.42
C ASP A 88 -2.28 12.87 -26.75
N GLU A 89 -1.05 13.00 -26.25
CA GLU A 89 -0.01 11.98 -26.42
C GLU A 89 -0.36 10.69 -25.67
N LYS A 90 -0.87 10.79 -24.43
CA LYS A 90 -1.32 9.62 -23.65
C LYS A 90 -2.48 8.89 -24.34
N GLN A 91 -3.40 9.62 -24.95
CA GLN A 91 -4.53 9.04 -25.67
C GLN A 91 -4.12 8.22 -26.89
N LYS A 92 -2.99 8.52 -27.55
CA LYS A 92 -2.47 7.72 -28.68
C LYS A 92 -2.13 6.28 -28.29
N VAL A 93 -1.84 6.05 -27.02
CA VAL A 93 -1.52 4.73 -26.47
C VAL A 93 -2.63 4.19 -25.57
N SER A 94 -3.88 4.59 -25.82
CA SER A 94 -5.04 4.14 -25.02
C SER A 94 -5.18 2.62 -24.96
N VAL A 95 -5.77 2.13 -23.86
CA VAL A 95 -5.96 0.70 -23.60
C VAL A 95 -6.66 0.00 -24.76
N THR A 96 -6.11 -1.15 -25.16
CA THR A 96 -6.66 -2.00 -26.22
C THR A 96 -7.42 -3.20 -25.66
N VAL A 97 -8.09 -3.96 -26.52
CA VAL A 97 -8.75 -5.24 -26.16
C VAL A 97 -7.81 -6.30 -25.57
N GLN A 98 -6.49 -6.08 -25.66
CA GLN A 98 -5.48 -6.93 -25.03
C GLN A 98 -5.11 -6.45 -23.61
N ASN A 99 -5.85 -5.49 -23.03
CA ASN A 99 -5.58 -4.87 -21.73
C ASN A 99 -4.16 -4.28 -21.63
N ARG A 100 -3.72 -3.61 -22.70
CA ARG A 100 -2.42 -2.91 -22.75
C ARG A 100 -2.63 -1.48 -23.21
N GLY A 101 -1.93 -0.55 -22.57
CA GLY A 101 -1.97 0.87 -22.89
C GLY A 101 -2.29 1.74 -21.68
N TRP A 102 -2.54 3.02 -21.95
CA TRP A 102 -2.93 4.02 -20.97
C TRP A 102 -4.46 4.03 -20.80
N ILE A 103 -4.91 4.14 -19.56
CA ILE A 103 -6.31 4.37 -19.22
C ILE A 103 -6.41 5.66 -18.42
N GLY A 104 -7.36 6.51 -18.79
CA GLY A 104 -7.64 7.74 -18.06
C GLY A 104 -8.49 7.46 -16.82
N ASN A 105 -8.38 8.32 -15.81
CA ASN A 105 -9.27 8.27 -14.65
C ASN A 105 -10.74 8.41 -15.11
N ARG A 106 -11.64 7.58 -14.57
CA ARG A 106 -13.10 7.58 -14.86
C ARG A 106 -13.51 7.17 -16.28
N GLN A 107 -12.77 6.29 -16.96
CA GLN A 107 -13.23 5.72 -18.24
C GLN A 107 -14.21 4.55 -18.08
N GLU A 108 -14.29 3.93 -16.90
CA GLU A 108 -15.34 2.97 -16.58
C GLU A 108 -16.64 3.74 -16.33
N ALA A 109 -17.47 3.86 -17.36
CA ALA A 109 -18.83 4.35 -17.20
C ALA A 109 -19.65 3.27 -16.50
N LEU A 110 -19.75 3.35 -15.18
CA LEU A 110 -20.84 2.69 -14.45
C LEU A 110 -22.16 3.26 -15.00
N ASP A 111 -23.12 2.36 -15.19
CA ASP A 111 -24.40 2.55 -15.88
C ASP A 111 -24.96 3.98 -15.75
N THR A 112 -25.23 4.64 -16.89
CA THR A 112 -25.67 6.04 -16.97
C THR A 112 -27.07 6.30 -16.40
N GLY A 113 -27.75 5.26 -15.89
CA GLY A 113 -29.04 5.37 -15.22
C GLY A 113 -28.92 5.96 -13.82
N GLU A 114 -29.28 7.24 -13.69
CA GLU A 114 -29.72 7.91 -12.44
C GLU A 114 -28.83 7.80 -11.17
N HIS A 115 -27.56 7.44 -11.27
CA HIS A 115 -26.66 7.44 -10.12
C HIS A 115 -25.88 8.76 -10.00
N PRO A 116 -25.83 9.38 -8.80
CA PRO A 116 -24.98 10.54 -8.55
C PRO A 116 -23.54 10.23 -8.93
N LYS A 117 -22.85 11.18 -9.58
CA LYS A 117 -21.42 11.03 -9.92
C LYS A 117 -20.65 10.54 -8.69
N GLY A 118 -20.09 9.33 -8.80
CA GLY A 118 -19.23 8.75 -7.78
C GLY A 118 -18.04 9.66 -7.46
N ASP A 119 -17.67 9.67 -6.18
CA ASP A 119 -16.44 10.29 -5.70
C ASP A 119 -15.23 9.64 -6.41
N LEU A 120 -14.07 10.29 -6.43
CA LEU A 120 -12.83 9.86 -7.10
C LEU A 120 -12.31 8.47 -6.68
N LYS A 121 -13.00 7.77 -5.79
CA LYS A 121 -12.72 6.42 -5.32
C LYS A 121 -13.56 5.33 -5.97
N GLU A 122 -14.58 5.68 -6.76
CA GLU A 122 -15.38 4.73 -7.57
C GLU A 122 -15.48 5.18 -9.03
#